data_AF-A0A6V7QQH9-F1
#
_entry.id   AF-A0A6V7QQH9-F1
#
_cell.length_a   1.000
_cell.length_b   1.000
_cell.length_c   1.000
_cell.angle_alpha   90.00
_cell.angle_beta   90.00
_cell.angle_gamma   90.00
#
_symmetry.space_group_name_H-M   'P 1'
#
loop_
_entity.id
_entity.type
_entity.pdbx_description
1 polymer ?
#
loop_
_entity_poly.entity_id
_entity_poly.type
_entity_poly.pdbx_seq_one_letter_code
_entity_poly.pdbx_strand_id
1 'polypeptide(L)'
;MLDLSSVPVPVCSCTGVARRCYRWGTGGWQSSCCTKTISEYPLPMSPSRPGSRLAGRKMSVGAYEKLLQRLAAEGHDLSYAVDLKDHWARHGTNKFVTIK
;
A
#
# COMPACT_ATOMS: atom_id res chain seq x y z
N MET A 1 -5.19 -9.28 -21.59
CA MET A 1 -4.51 -8.48 -20.55
C MET A 1 -5.61 -7.73 -19.81
N LEU A 2 -5.73 -7.88 -18.48
CA LEU A 2 -6.75 -7.15 -17.72
C LEU A 2 -6.40 -5.66 -17.72
N ASP A 3 -7.34 -4.80 -18.13
CA ASP A 3 -7.16 -3.36 -18.02
C ASP A 3 -7.40 -2.93 -16.57
N LEU A 4 -6.29 -2.72 -15.84
CA LEU A 4 -6.30 -2.30 -14.45
C LEU A 4 -6.21 -0.77 -14.29
N SER A 5 -6.23 -0.01 -15.39
CA SER A 5 -6.07 1.45 -15.37
C SER A 5 -7.25 2.17 -14.70
N SER A 6 -8.44 1.56 -14.72
CA SER A 6 -9.67 2.11 -14.16
C SER A 6 -9.86 1.82 -12.66
N VAL A 7 -8.95 1.06 -12.03
CA VAL A 7 -9.07 0.72 -10.61
C VAL A 7 -8.87 1.98 -9.76
N PRO A 8 -9.80 2.31 -8.83
CA PRO A 8 -9.66 3.48 -7.98
C PRO A 8 -8.40 3.45 -7.12
N VAL A 9 -8.06 4.62 -6.58
CA VAL A 9 -6.98 4.75 -5.59
C VAL A 9 -7.29 3.83 -4.40
N PRO A 10 -6.37 2.92 -4.03
CA PRO A 10 -6.61 2.01 -2.92
C PRO A 10 -6.66 2.75 -1.59
N VAL A 11 -7.28 2.11 -0.61
CA VAL A 11 -7.45 2.62 0.75
C VAL A 11 -6.76 1.70 1.74
N CYS A 12 -6.67 2.14 2.99
CA CYS A 12 -6.24 1.31 4.10
C CYS A 12 -7.13 1.58 5.31
N SER A 13 -7.77 0.54 5.83
CA SER A 13 -8.67 0.62 6.99
C SER A 13 -8.04 0.21 8.33
N CYS A 14 -6.70 0.23 8.46
CA CYS A 14 -6.02 -0.16 9.71
C CYS A 14 -6.46 0.63 10.96
N THR A 15 -7.07 1.82 10.78
CA THR A 15 -7.61 2.66 11.85
C THR A 15 -9.12 2.51 12.06
N GLY A 16 -9.77 1.55 11.40
CA GLY A 16 -11.23 1.41 11.37
C GLY A 16 -11.94 2.32 10.36
N VAL A 17 -11.22 3.26 9.74
CA VAL A 17 -11.72 4.15 8.68
C VAL A 17 -10.90 3.96 7.42
N ALA A 18 -11.55 3.87 6.25
CA ALA A 18 -10.87 3.77 4.96
C ALA A 18 -10.12 5.06 4.63
N ARG A 19 -8.79 5.07 4.82
CA ARG A 19 -7.93 6.20 4.50
C ARG A 19 -7.26 5.99 3.15
N ARG A 20 -7.35 6.98 2.27
CA ARG A 20 -6.73 6.94 0.92
C ARG A 20 -5.22 6.70 1.02
N CYS A 21 -4.70 5.76 0.24
CA CYS A 21 -3.26 5.56 0.07
C CYS A 21 -2.69 6.61 -0.89
N TYR A 22 -1.39 6.86 -0.82
CA TYR A 22 -0.70 7.78 -1.73
C TYR A 22 0.28 7.04 -2.64
N ARG A 23 0.58 7.65 -3.78
CA ARG A 23 1.58 7.11 -4.72
C ARG A 23 2.96 7.12 -4.06
N TRP A 24 3.71 6.05 -4.31
CA TRP A 24 5.07 5.89 -3.81
C TRP A 24 5.99 5.28 -4.87
N GLY A 25 7.16 5.88 -5.05
CA GLY A 25 8.17 5.42 -6.01
C GLY A 25 7.65 5.38 -7.45
N THR A 26 8.05 4.35 -8.20
CA THR A 26 7.65 4.13 -9.60
C THR A 26 6.25 3.49 -9.71
N GLY A 27 5.24 4.18 -9.20
CA GLY A 27 3.84 3.76 -9.35
C GLY A 27 3.31 2.81 -8.26
N GLY A 28 4.05 2.59 -7.18
CA GLY A 28 3.57 1.86 -6.02
C GLY A 28 2.59 2.66 -5.15
N TRP A 29 2.19 2.05 -4.04
CA TRP A 29 1.27 2.60 -3.06
C TRP A 29 1.90 2.61 -1.67
N GLN A 30 1.52 3.61 -0.88
CA GLN A 30 1.90 3.72 0.50
C GLN A 30 0.70 4.06 1.38
N SER A 31 0.60 3.38 2.52
CA SER A 31 -0.42 3.62 3.53
C SER A 31 -0.26 5.00 4.15
N SER A 32 -1.37 5.70 4.32
CA SER A 32 -1.46 6.96 5.04
C SER A 32 -1.74 6.80 6.53
N CYS A 33 -2.15 5.61 6.98
CA CYS A 33 -2.67 5.39 8.33
C CYS A 33 -1.96 4.28 9.12
N CYS A 34 -1.00 3.56 8.53
CA CYS A 34 -0.30 2.52 9.28
C CYS A 34 1.16 2.31 8.87
N THR A 35 1.98 2.00 9.86
CA THR A 35 3.31 1.40 9.72
C THR A 35 3.19 -0.10 10.01
N LYS A 36 4.31 -0.79 10.25
CA LYS A 36 4.28 -2.20 10.70
C LYS A 36 3.75 -2.38 12.13
N THR A 37 3.87 -1.36 12.96
CA THR A 37 3.61 -1.44 14.41
C THR A 37 2.60 -0.42 14.90
N ILE A 38 2.25 0.58 14.07
CA ILE A 38 1.36 1.67 14.43
C ILE A 38 0.22 1.72 13.43
N SER A 39 -1.00 1.88 13.93
CA SER A 39 -2.20 2.14 13.14
C SER A 39 -2.85 3.43 13.66
N GLU A 40 -2.53 4.55 13.03
CA GLU A 40 -3.01 5.89 13.41
C GLU A 40 -3.04 6.80 12.18
N TYR A 41 -4.02 7.71 12.12
CA TYR A 41 -4.11 8.71 11.07
C TYR A 41 -4.32 10.11 11.65
N PRO A 42 -3.48 11.10 11.26
CA PRO A 42 -2.31 10.96 10.41
C PRO A 42 -1.16 10.22 11.12
N LEU A 43 -0.27 9.59 10.36
CA LEU A 43 0.90 8.92 10.95
C LEU A 43 1.75 9.87 11.81
N PRO A 44 2.35 9.41 12.92
CA PRO A 44 3.18 10.24 13.80
C PRO A 44 4.36 10.92 13.08
N MET A 45 4.91 11.98 13.68
CA MET A 45 6.12 12.63 13.16
C MET A 45 7.33 11.69 13.26
N SER A 46 8.21 11.76 12.26
CA SER A 46 9.41 10.94 12.20
C SER A 46 10.49 11.52 13.12
N PRO A 47 10.98 10.77 14.12
CA PRO A 47 12.03 11.27 15.01
C PRO A 47 13.36 11.44 14.27
N SER A 48 13.59 10.70 13.18
CA SER A 48 14.79 10.76 12.35
C SER A 48 14.70 11.73 11.16
N ARG A 49 13.51 12.29 10.90
CA ARG A 49 13.27 13.20 9.75
C ARG A 49 12.37 14.35 10.20
N PRO A 50 12.96 15.43 10.76
CA PRO A 50 12.20 16.60 11.20
C PRO A 50 11.28 17.12 10.09
N GLY A 51 10.05 17.52 10.46
CA GLY A 51 9.05 18.03 9.53
C GLY A 51 8.35 16.96 8.66
N SER A 52 8.75 15.69 8.73
CA SER A 52 8.11 14.59 8.00
C SER A 52 7.40 13.61 8.92
N ARG A 53 6.29 13.03 8.47
CA ARG A 53 5.62 11.91 9.16
C ARG A 53 6.33 10.58 8.87
N LEU A 54 6.08 9.59 9.73
CA LEU A 54 6.53 8.23 9.50
C LEU A 54 6.01 7.72 8.15
N ALA A 55 6.90 7.03 7.43
CA ALA A 55 6.55 6.36 6.21
C ALA A 55 5.64 5.16 6.51
N GLY A 56 4.41 5.18 6.01
CA GLY A 56 3.51 4.03 6.12
C GLY A 56 3.98 2.81 5.34
N ARG A 57 3.27 1.69 5.49
CA ARG A 57 3.53 0.44 4.75
C ARG A 57 3.48 0.68 3.24
N LYS A 58 4.33 -0.01 2.49
CA LYS A 58 4.52 0.21 1.05
C LYS A 58 4.20 -1.05 0.26
N MET A 59 3.71 -0.87 -0.95
CA MET A 59 3.50 -1.91 -1.96
C MET A 59 4.02 -1.40 -3.30
N SER A 60 4.80 -2.22 -4.01
CA SER A 60 5.29 -1.86 -5.35
C SER A 60 4.16 -1.99 -6.38
N VAL A 61 4.33 -1.34 -7.55
CA VAL A 61 3.37 -1.42 -8.66
C VAL A 61 3.11 -2.88 -9.07
N GLY A 62 4.16 -3.67 -9.29
CA GLY A 62 3.99 -5.07 -9.70
C GLY A 62 3.40 -5.98 -8.61
N ALA A 63 3.57 -5.65 -7.33
CA ALA A 63 2.88 -6.38 -6.25
C ALA A 63 1.39 -6.04 -6.21
N TYR A 64 1.05 -4.77 -6.44
CA TYR A 64 -0.33 -4.31 -6.54
C TYR A 64 -1.05 -4.91 -7.77
N GLU A 65 -0.40 -4.93 -8.94
CA GLU A 65 -0.96 -5.57 -10.14
C GLU A 65 -1.26 -7.07 -9.93
N LYS A 66 -0.32 -7.81 -9.29
CA LYS A 66 -0.54 -9.21 -8.94
C LYS A 66 -1.70 -9.40 -7.96
N LEU A 67 -1.85 -8.49 -7.00
CA LEU A 67 -3.00 -8.49 -6.10
C LEU A 67 -4.30 -8.28 -6.88
N LEU A 68 -4.36 -7.30 -7.76
CA LEU A 68 -5.56 -7.03 -8.58
C LEU A 68 -5.92 -8.20 -9.48
N GLN A 69 -4.93 -8.81 -10.15
CA GLN A 69 -5.15 -10.01 -10.96
C GLN A 69 -5.74 -11.16 -10.13
N ARG A 70 -5.21 -11.38 -8.92
CA ARG A 70 -5.72 -12.39 -8.00
C ARG A 70 -7.16 -12.09 -7.56
N LEU A 71 -7.43 -10.86 -7.13
CA LEU A 71 -8.77 -10.45 -6.69
C LEU A 71 -9.80 -10.57 -7.82
N ALA A 72 -9.44 -10.18 -9.05
CA ALA A 72 -10.27 -10.37 -10.23
C ALA A 72 -10.55 -11.85 -10.52
N ALA A 73 -9.53 -12.71 -10.43
CA ALA A 73 -9.71 -14.15 -10.59
C ALA A 73 -10.57 -14.78 -9.48
N GLU A 74 -10.57 -14.21 -8.28
CA GLU A 74 -11.48 -14.57 -7.17
C GLU A 74 -12.89 -13.97 -7.32
N GLY A 75 -13.16 -13.18 -8.38
CA GLY A 75 -14.47 -12.59 -8.66
C GLY A 75 -14.77 -11.28 -7.90
N HIS A 76 -13.77 -10.61 -7.33
CA HIS A 76 -13.96 -9.32 -6.67
C HIS A 76 -14.23 -8.20 -7.68
N ASP A 77 -15.14 -7.30 -7.33
CA ASP A 77 -15.42 -6.10 -8.12
C ASP A 77 -14.32 -5.04 -7.91
N LEU A 78 -13.53 -4.81 -8.95
CA LEU A 78 -12.44 -3.83 -8.97
C LEU A 78 -12.88 -2.41 -9.37
N SER A 79 -14.18 -2.17 -9.57
CA SER A 79 -14.72 -0.81 -9.70
C SER A 79 -14.68 -0.04 -8.39
N TYR A 80 -14.54 -0.73 -7.26
CA TYR A 80 -14.36 -0.17 -5.93
C TYR A 80 -12.88 -0.12 -5.51
N ALA A 81 -12.57 0.77 -4.58
CA ALA A 81 -11.23 0.88 -4.03
C ALA A 81 -10.85 -0.38 -3.23
N VAL A 82 -9.71 -0.98 -3.56
CA VAL A 82 -9.16 -2.12 -2.80
C VAL A 82 -8.60 -1.63 -1.46
N ASP A 83 -9.01 -2.30 -0.39
CA ASP A 83 -8.46 -2.07 0.95
C ASP A 83 -7.18 -2.88 1.16
N LEU A 84 -6.06 -2.21 1.32
CA LEU A 84 -4.75 -2.85 1.43
C LEU A 84 -4.39 -3.31 2.85
N LYS A 85 -5.27 -3.10 3.85
CA LYS A 85 -5.03 -3.47 5.26
C LYS A 85 -4.38 -4.85 5.41
N ASP A 86 -4.93 -5.86 4.76
CA ASP A 86 -4.48 -7.26 4.86
C ASP A 86 -3.56 -7.69 3.71
N HIS A 87 -3.23 -6.78 2.78
CA HIS A 87 -2.42 -7.04 1.60
C HIS A 87 -1.03 -6.41 1.64
N TRP A 88 -0.79 -5.49 2.58
CA TRP A 88 0.55 -4.93 2.77
C TRP A 88 1.59 -6.02 3.03
N ALA A 89 2.76 -5.87 2.43
CA ALA A 89 3.89 -6.75 2.71
C ALA A 89 4.18 -6.80 4.23
N ARG A 90 4.24 -8.01 4.80
CA ARG A 90 4.59 -8.21 6.22
C ARG A 90 6.07 -7.89 6.46
N HIS A 91 6.93 -8.25 5.51
CA HIS A 91 8.37 -7.98 5.54
C HIS A 91 8.75 -6.97 4.47
N GLY A 92 9.75 -6.13 4.74
CA GLY A 92 10.28 -5.23 3.72
C GLY A 92 10.87 -6.09 2.61
N THR A 93 10.36 -5.96 1.39
CA THR A 93 10.97 -6.61 0.22
C THR A 93 12.32 -5.92 -0.03
N ASN A 94 13.37 -6.38 0.65
CA ASN A 94 14.74 -5.99 0.37
C ASN A 94 15.09 -6.56 -1.00
N LYS A 95 14.87 -5.78 -2.06
CA LYS A 95 15.31 -6.10 -3.42
C LYS A 95 16.78 -5.76 -3.67
N PHE A 96 17.56 -5.45 -2.63
CA PHE A 96 19.00 -5.25 -2.72
C PHE A 96 19.71 -6.41 -2.04
N VAL A 97 19.63 -7.60 -2.63
CA VAL A 97 20.72 -8.57 -2.46
C VAL A 97 21.67 -8.27 -3.61
N THR A 98 22.76 -7.55 -3.33
CA THR A 98 23.88 -7.49 -4.25
C THR A 98 24.47 -8.89 -4.28
N ILE A 99 24.23 -9.63 -5.37
CA ILE A 99 25.01 -10.83 -5.68
C ILE A 99 26.44 -10.32 -5.93
N LYS A 100 27.38 -10.76 -5.10
CA LYS A 100 28.82 -10.65 -5.34
C LYS A 100 29.31 -12.01 -5.84
#